data_AF-A0A067Q2T7-F1
#
_entry.id   AF-A0A067Q2T7-F1
#
_cell.length_a   1.000
_cell.length_b   1.000
_cell.length_c   1.000
_cell.angle_alpha   90.00
_cell.angle_beta   90.00
_cell.angle_gamma   90.00
#
_symmetry.space_group_name_H-M   'P 1'
#
loop_
_entity.id
_entity.type
_entity.pdbx_description
1 polymer ?
#
loop_
_entity_poly.entity_id
_entity_poly.type
_entity_poly.pdbx_seq_one_letter_code
_entity_poly.pdbx_strand_id
1 'polypeptide(L)'
;QLRELAEACDPATFGMNQQDVYDESYRKAGKLDLRHFATHFNPDTAGLAEVIRENLLEGKDDNRPIGLELYKLNVYGPGSFFKAHKDTPRAPNMFGSLVVVFPAKHEGGALVLRHQNSDWTFDAAKELSNTQQPQVAYIAFYSNVEHEVMEVQSGYRISLTYNLYFTKSRPQNTPALPQTQSRFLRALRSVLDDRTFLPYGGTLGFGLRHQYPLPEEGDLTPLESCLKGSDAVVMEVCRYLGLDVSLRAIYDDDEQSVMMNHLPAASKMSVGEGRSIVDAMCEDLGGVLVDGDDDDDDDDDEMDEDESSVVWVTQSSAQNRDKRPYIYYGNESSLSFIYGEVYLIARVRPFNRRAVA
;
A
#
# COMPACT_ATOMS: atom_id res chain seq x y z
N GLN A 1 1.72 -38.95 -5.77
CA GLN A 1 1.78 -37.93 -4.69
C GLN A 1 1.77 -36.49 -5.21
N LEU A 2 2.89 -35.86 -5.63
CA LEU A 2 2.83 -34.41 -6.01
C LEU A 2 1.97 -34.15 -7.27
N ARG A 3 2.05 -35.04 -8.26
CA ARG A 3 1.16 -34.99 -9.43
C ARG A 3 -0.31 -35.14 -9.04
N GLU A 4 -0.64 -36.10 -8.18
CA GLU A 4 -2.02 -36.29 -7.67
C GLU A 4 -2.52 -35.05 -6.92
N LEU A 5 -1.66 -34.39 -6.13
CA LEU A 5 -2.02 -33.14 -5.46
C LEU A 5 -2.32 -32.04 -6.49
N ALA A 6 -1.51 -31.92 -7.55
CA ALA A 6 -1.75 -30.96 -8.62
C ALA A 6 -3.05 -31.27 -9.38
N GLU A 7 -3.36 -32.55 -9.63
CA GLU A 7 -4.60 -33.01 -10.27
C GLU A 7 -5.84 -32.80 -9.40
N ALA A 8 -5.67 -32.76 -8.07
CA ALA A 8 -6.74 -32.46 -7.13
C ALA A 8 -7.00 -30.95 -6.95
N CYS A 9 -6.12 -30.08 -7.49
CA CYS A 9 -6.29 -28.63 -7.39
C CYS A 9 -7.35 -28.12 -8.37
N ASP A 10 -8.11 -27.11 -7.94
CA ASP A 10 -8.92 -26.34 -8.85
C ASP A 10 -8.02 -25.42 -9.71
N PRO A 11 -8.35 -25.18 -10.99
CA PRO A 11 -7.64 -24.19 -11.77
C PRO A 11 -7.74 -22.80 -11.13
N ALA A 12 -6.61 -22.11 -10.99
CA ALA A 12 -6.57 -20.82 -10.34
C ALA A 12 -7.02 -19.70 -11.29
N THR A 13 -8.00 -18.91 -10.86
CA THR A 13 -8.42 -17.66 -11.51
C THR A 13 -7.54 -16.49 -11.04
N PHE A 14 -7.70 -15.32 -11.64
CA PHE A 14 -7.14 -14.07 -11.14
C PHE A 14 -8.18 -12.95 -11.20
N GLY A 15 -8.00 -11.92 -10.39
CA GLY A 15 -8.89 -10.76 -10.38
C GLY A 15 -8.60 -9.86 -11.58
N MET A 16 -9.63 -9.45 -12.29
CA MET A 16 -9.57 -8.45 -13.35
C MET A 16 -10.86 -7.65 -13.34
N ASN A 17 -10.79 -6.33 -13.17
CA ASN A 17 -11.98 -5.46 -13.14
C ASN A 17 -13.09 -5.96 -12.19
N GLN A 18 -12.69 -6.34 -10.97
CA GLN A 18 -13.60 -6.87 -9.94
C GLN A 18 -14.31 -8.19 -10.31
N GLN A 19 -13.80 -8.92 -11.31
CA GLN A 19 -14.28 -10.25 -11.70
C GLN A 19 -13.16 -11.27 -11.62
N ASP A 20 -13.50 -12.51 -11.30
CA ASP A 20 -12.57 -13.63 -11.40
C ASP A 20 -12.51 -14.11 -12.84
N VAL A 21 -11.33 -14.03 -13.43
CA VAL A 21 -11.06 -14.41 -14.81
C VAL A 21 -10.22 -15.68 -14.84
N TYR A 22 -10.62 -16.60 -15.71
CA TYR A 22 -9.84 -17.79 -16.06
C TYR A 22 -9.19 -17.58 -17.43
N ASP A 23 -7.87 -17.39 -17.45
CA ASP A 23 -7.06 -17.28 -18.66
C ASP A 23 -5.66 -17.85 -18.42
N GLU A 24 -5.41 -19.03 -19.00
CA GLU A 24 -4.13 -19.74 -18.88
C GLU A 24 -2.95 -19.02 -19.55
N SER A 25 -3.22 -18.05 -20.43
CA SER A 25 -2.16 -17.20 -21.00
C SER A 25 -1.64 -16.18 -19.99
N TYR A 26 -2.37 -15.95 -18.90
CA TYR A 26 -2.03 -15.00 -17.85
C TYR A 26 -1.69 -15.68 -16.52
N ARG A 27 -2.46 -16.69 -16.13
CA ARG A 27 -2.21 -17.51 -14.95
C ARG A 27 -2.49 -18.97 -15.26
N LYS A 28 -1.46 -19.80 -15.11
CA LYS A 28 -1.60 -21.25 -15.17
C LYS A 28 -1.09 -21.85 -13.87
N ALA A 29 -1.98 -22.12 -12.93
CA ALA A 29 -1.65 -22.71 -11.63
C ALA A 29 -2.85 -23.48 -11.07
N GLY A 30 -2.60 -24.41 -10.16
CA GLY A 30 -3.62 -25.03 -9.33
C GLY A 30 -3.70 -24.35 -7.97
N LYS A 31 -4.89 -24.27 -7.39
CA LYS A 31 -5.12 -23.84 -6.00
C LYS A 31 -6.00 -24.80 -5.22
N LEU A 32 -5.84 -24.77 -3.90
CA LEU A 32 -6.80 -25.32 -2.94
C LEU A 32 -7.16 -24.23 -1.94
N ASP A 33 -8.47 -23.96 -1.80
CA ASP A 33 -8.99 -23.07 -0.77
C ASP A 33 -9.03 -23.79 0.59
N LEU A 34 -9.10 -23.03 1.69
CA LEU A 34 -8.96 -23.52 3.08
C LEU A 34 -9.82 -24.74 3.46
N ARG A 35 -10.97 -24.93 2.80
CA ARG A 35 -11.89 -26.04 3.05
C ARG A 35 -11.40 -27.37 2.47
N HIS A 36 -10.41 -27.34 1.58
CA HIS A 36 -9.96 -28.48 0.79
C HIS A 36 -8.58 -28.99 1.21
N PHE A 37 -7.90 -28.33 2.16
CA PHE A 37 -6.63 -28.79 2.68
C PHE A 37 -6.47 -28.47 4.16
N ALA A 38 -5.54 -29.18 4.81
CA ALA A 38 -5.09 -28.87 6.16
C ALA A 38 -3.56 -28.90 6.18
N THR A 39 -2.97 -28.11 7.08
CA THR A 39 -1.52 -28.06 7.27
C THR A 39 -1.20 -28.00 8.76
N HIS A 40 -0.13 -28.67 9.17
CA HIS A 40 0.44 -28.55 10.51
C HIS A 40 1.48 -27.42 10.61
N PHE A 41 1.89 -26.84 9.48
CA PHE A 41 2.81 -25.72 9.48
C PHE A 41 2.10 -24.49 10.05
N ASN A 42 2.67 -23.93 11.12
CA ASN A 42 2.20 -22.69 11.72
C ASN A 42 3.35 -21.66 11.67
N PRO A 43 3.18 -20.53 10.95
CA PRO A 43 4.24 -19.54 10.83
C PRO A 43 4.56 -18.82 12.15
N ASP A 44 3.61 -18.73 13.08
CA ASP A 44 3.83 -18.13 14.41
C ASP A 44 4.80 -18.97 15.24
N THR A 45 4.60 -20.28 15.28
CA THR A 45 5.50 -21.19 16.02
C THR A 45 6.86 -21.36 15.33
N ALA A 46 6.94 -21.09 14.03
CA ALA A 46 8.19 -20.99 13.28
C ALA A 46 8.94 -19.67 13.50
N GLY A 47 8.37 -18.72 14.26
CA GLY A 47 8.98 -17.41 14.54
C GLY A 47 8.91 -16.42 13.38
N LEU A 48 8.16 -16.71 12.31
CA LEU A 48 8.11 -15.85 11.13
C LEU A 48 7.44 -14.50 11.40
N ALA A 49 6.52 -14.43 12.36
CA ALA A 49 5.91 -13.17 12.75
C ALA A 49 6.95 -12.16 13.28
N GLU A 50 7.89 -12.60 14.11
CA GLU A 50 8.96 -11.74 14.63
C GLU A 50 9.95 -11.35 13.53
N VAL A 51 10.36 -12.32 12.69
CA VAL A 51 11.29 -12.04 11.59
C VAL A 51 10.70 -11.04 10.60
N ILE A 52 9.42 -11.15 10.25
CA ILE A 52 8.73 -10.18 9.39
C ILE A 52 8.72 -8.80 10.06
N ARG A 53 8.42 -8.75 11.35
CA ARG A 53 8.38 -7.49 12.10
C ARG A 53 9.74 -6.79 12.10
N GLU A 54 10.83 -7.53 12.30
CA GLU A 54 12.18 -6.99 12.36
C GLU A 54 12.77 -6.61 10.99
N ASN A 55 12.36 -7.29 9.91
CA ASN A 55 13.04 -7.17 8.60
C ASN A 55 12.19 -6.55 7.48
N LEU A 56 10.86 -6.59 7.58
CA LEU A 56 9.96 -5.97 6.60
C LEU A 56 9.38 -4.66 7.09
N LEU A 57 9.06 -4.57 8.38
CA LEU A 57 8.46 -3.38 8.98
C LEU A 57 9.54 -2.40 9.43
N GLU A 58 9.24 -1.11 9.34
CA GLU A 58 10.16 -0.03 9.67
C GLU A 58 9.49 0.96 10.62
N GLY A 59 10.30 1.70 11.40
CA GLY A 59 9.77 2.67 12.36
C GLY A 59 8.86 1.98 13.39
N LYS A 60 7.82 2.65 13.89
CA LYS A 60 6.90 2.06 14.90
C LYS A 60 6.21 0.76 14.48
N ASP A 61 6.14 0.46 13.18
CA ASP A 61 5.53 -0.79 12.72
C ASP A 61 6.38 -2.01 13.12
N ASP A 62 7.67 -1.83 13.41
CA ASP A 62 8.58 -2.84 13.96
C ASP A 62 8.19 -3.36 15.36
N ASN A 63 7.21 -2.72 16.01
CA ASN A 63 6.66 -3.13 17.30
C ASN A 63 5.17 -3.45 17.22
N ARG A 64 4.56 -3.35 16.03
CA ARG A 64 3.13 -3.61 15.89
C ARG A 64 2.84 -5.11 15.92
N PRO A 65 1.82 -5.53 16.68
CA PRO A 65 1.30 -6.89 16.59
C PRO A 65 0.78 -7.16 15.17
N ILE A 66 1.28 -8.22 14.55
CA ILE A 66 0.83 -8.68 13.24
C ILE A 66 0.09 -10.01 13.35
N GLY A 67 -0.94 -10.19 12.53
CA GLY A 67 -1.67 -11.44 12.37
C GLY A 67 -1.34 -12.07 11.03
N LEU A 68 -1.12 -13.39 11.04
CA LEU A 68 -0.82 -14.18 9.86
C LEU A 68 -2.03 -15.07 9.56
N GLU A 69 -2.83 -14.70 8.57
CA GLU A 69 -4.03 -15.45 8.19
C GLU A 69 -3.72 -16.38 7.03
N LEU A 70 -3.86 -17.70 7.23
CA LEU A 70 -3.72 -18.67 6.15
C LEU A 70 -4.81 -18.41 5.10
N TYR A 71 -4.39 -18.28 3.84
CA TYR A 71 -5.30 -17.94 2.75
C TYR A 71 -5.51 -19.11 1.78
N LYS A 72 -4.44 -19.62 1.16
CA LYS A 72 -4.54 -20.72 0.19
C LYS A 72 -3.26 -21.50 0.00
N LEU A 73 -3.40 -22.69 -0.57
CA LEU A 73 -2.30 -23.49 -1.08
C LEU A 73 -2.28 -23.37 -2.60
N ASN A 74 -1.11 -23.06 -3.17
CA ASN A 74 -0.90 -23.03 -4.61
C ASN A 74 0.06 -24.13 -5.05
N VAL A 75 -0.26 -24.77 -6.17
CA VAL A 75 0.58 -25.80 -6.82
C VAL A 75 0.86 -25.37 -8.25
N TYR A 76 2.13 -25.24 -8.59
CA TYR A 76 2.60 -24.95 -9.94
C TYR A 76 3.36 -26.18 -10.45
N GLY A 77 2.85 -26.80 -11.51
CA GLY A 77 3.52 -27.90 -12.21
C GLY A 77 4.31 -27.42 -13.43
N PRO A 78 4.84 -28.32 -14.26
CA PRO A 78 5.57 -27.93 -15.46
C PRO A 78 4.74 -27.04 -16.40
N GLY A 79 5.31 -25.92 -16.84
CA GLY A 79 4.64 -24.90 -17.66
C GLY A 79 3.68 -23.98 -16.90
N SER A 80 3.52 -24.14 -15.59
CA SER A 80 2.72 -23.25 -14.74
C SER A 80 3.46 -21.95 -14.43
N PHE A 81 2.74 -20.83 -14.42
CA PHE A 81 3.24 -19.48 -14.13
C PHE A 81 2.11 -18.57 -13.64
N PHE A 82 2.45 -17.37 -13.18
CA PHE A 82 1.48 -16.29 -12.95
C PHE A 82 2.15 -14.94 -13.25
N LYS A 83 1.64 -14.21 -14.24
CA LYS A 83 2.19 -12.91 -14.68
C LYS A 83 2.09 -11.83 -13.60
N ALA A 84 2.78 -10.71 -13.84
CA ALA A 84 2.87 -9.53 -12.98
C ALA A 84 1.51 -9.02 -12.50
N HIS A 85 1.29 -9.06 -11.18
CA HIS A 85 0.06 -8.63 -10.53
C HIS A 85 0.36 -8.04 -9.14
N LYS A 86 -0.63 -7.38 -8.53
CA LYS A 86 -0.59 -6.99 -7.11
C LYS A 86 -1.59 -7.84 -6.33
N ASP A 87 -1.37 -8.02 -5.04
CA ASP A 87 -2.32 -8.78 -4.23
C ASP A 87 -3.59 -7.97 -3.98
N THR A 88 -4.74 -8.56 -4.25
CA THR A 88 -6.04 -7.91 -4.05
C THR A 88 -6.25 -7.59 -2.57
N PRO A 89 -6.46 -6.32 -2.17
CA PRO A 89 -6.71 -6.00 -0.78
C PRO A 89 -7.97 -6.68 -0.26
N ARG A 90 -7.89 -7.23 0.96
CA ARG A 90 -9.01 -7.92 1.63
C ARG A 90 -9.61 -7.14 2.79
N ALA A 91 -8.83 -6.25 3.39
CA ALA A 91 -9.28 -5.36 4.46
C ALA A 91 -8.36 -4.13 4.55
N PRO A 92 -8.80 -3.02 5.17
CA PRO A 92 -7.99 -1.82 5.33
C PRO A 92 -6.68 -2.04 6.10
N ASN A 93 -6.68 -3.00 7.04
CA ASN A 93 -5.53 -3.33 7.88
C ASN A 93 -4.65 -4.44 7.30
N MET A 94 -4.95 -4.95 6.10
CA MET A 94 -4.03 -5.84 5.37
C MET A 94 -2.86 -5.01 4.86
N PHE A 95 -1.64 -5.43 5.16
CA PHE A 95 -0.44 -4.71 4.72
C PHE A 95 0.46 -5.51 3.80
N GLY A 96 0.38 -6.84 3.81
CA GLY A 96 1.34 -7.68 3.13
C GLY A 96 0.89 -9.11 2.91
N SER A 97 1.80 -9.87 2.30
CA SER A 97 1.65 -11.29 2.04
C SER A 97 2.90 -12.02 2.49
N LEU A 98 2.72 -13.23 3.03
CA LEU A 98 3.78 -14.18 3.31
C LEU A 98 3.57 -15.42 2.43
N VAL A 99 4.58 -15.77 1.65
CA VAL A 99 4.60 -16.98 0.83
C VAL A 99 5.63 -17.95 1.40
N VAL A 100 5.17 -19.12 1.84
CA VAL A 100 6.03 -20.21 2.34
C VAL A 100 6.06 -21.31 1.30
N VAL A 101 7.25 -21.61 0.77
CA VAL A 101 7.49 -22.63 -0.25
C VAL A 101 8.05 -23.89 0.40
N PHE A 102 7.37 -25.02 0.19
CA PHE A 102 7.79 -26.31 0.70
C PHE A 102 8.93 -26.91 -0.15
N PRO A 103 9.76 -27.81 0.43
CA PRO A 103 10.94 -28.39 -0.24
C PRO A 103 10.58 -29.51 -1.24
N ALA A 104 9.53 -29.30 -2.03
CA ALA A 104 9.22 -30.13 -3.18
C ALA A 104 10.22 -29.83 -4.31
N LYS A 105 10.82 -30.86 -4.92
CA LYS A 105 11.79 -30.68 -6.01
C LYS A 105 11.13 -30.04 -7.22
N HIS A 106 11.71 -28.95 -7.70
CA HIS A 106 11.31 -28.23 -8.90
C HIS A 106 12.47 -27.39 -9.47
N GLU A 107 12.34 -26.99 -10.73
CA GLU A 107 13.20 -26.01 -11.41
C GLU A 107 12.34 -24.90 -12.01
N GLY A 108 12.86 -23.67 -12.04
CA GLY A 108 12.05 -22.50 -12.38
C GLY A 108 11.11 -22.10 -11.23
N GLY A 109 10.04 -21.36 -11.51
CA GLY A 109 9.08 -20.97 -10.47
C GLY A 109 9.54 -19.86 -9.51
N ALA A 110 10.60 -19.13 -9.87
CA ALA A 110 11.09 -18.01 -9.07
C ALA A 110 10.01 -16.93 -8.93
N LEU A 111 9.97 -16.28 -7.76
CA LEU A 111 9.11 -15.12 -7.51
C LEU A 111 9.90 -13.85 -7.81
N VAL A 112 9.45 -13.05 -8.76
CA VAL A 112 10.03 -11.74 -9.06
C VAL A 112 9.15 -10.67 -8.43
N LEU A 113 9.75 -9.72 -7.73
CA LEU A 113 9.08 -8.62 -7.04
C LEU A 113 9.59 -7.29 -7.57
N ARG A 114 8.67 -6.34 -7.79
CA ARG A 114 8.95 -5.00 -8.30
C ARG A 114 8.25 -3.97 -7.44
N HIS A 115 9.03 -3.03 -6.93
CA HIS A 115 8.51 -1.92 -6.15
C HIS A 115 9.35 -0.67 -6.40
N GLN A 116 8.69 0.39 -6.88
CA GLN A 116 9.35 1.63 -7.30
C GLN A 116 10.44 1.34 -8.34
N ASN A 117 11.69 1.72 -8.09
CA ASN A 117 12.82 1.56 -9.01
C ASN A 117 13.69 0.34 -8.63
N SER A 118 13.10 -0.70 -8.05
CA SER A 118 13.84 -1.84 -7.52
C SER A 118 13.13 -3.16 -7.80
N ASP A 119 13.93 -4.14 -8.20
CA ASP A 119 13.51 -5.48 -8.58
C ASP A 119 14.28 -6.52 -7.74
N TRP A 120 13.59 -7.55 -7.27
CA TRP A 120 14.17 -8.67 -6.53
C TRP A 120 13.70 -9.99 -7.11
N THR A 121 14.57 -11.00 -7.08
CA THR A 121 14.24 -12.36 -7.51
C THR A 121 14.48 -13.33 -6.36
N PHE A 122 13.43 -14.04 -5.95
CA PHE A 122 13.48 -15.08 -4.94
C PHE A 122 13.30 -16.46 -5.58
N ASP A 123 14.37 -17.24 -5.58
CA ASP A 123 14.43 -18.57 -6.19
C ASP A 123 14.46 -19.66 -5.11
N ALA A 124 13.27 -20.04 -4.63
CA ALA A 124 13.11 -21.04 -3.59
C ALA A 124 13.71 -22.41 -3.95
N ALA A 125 13.72 -22.78 -5.25
CA ALA A 125 14.35 -24.02 -5.70
C ALA A 125 15.85 -24.02 -5.41
N LYS A 126 16.54 -22.90 -5.68
CA LYS A 126 17.96 -22.73 -5.35
C LYS A 126 18.20 -22.72 -3.85
N GLU A 127 17.42 -21.94 -3.09
CA GLU A 127 17.56 -21.85 -1.62
C GLU A 127 17.41 -23.23 -0.94
N LEU A 128 16.53 -24.09 -1.44
CA LEU A 128 16.25 -25.40 -0.86
C LEU A 128 17.13 -26.54 -1.40
N SER A 129 17.88 -26.31 -2.49
CA SER A 129 18.58 -27.35 -3.26
C SER A 129 19.63 -28.15 -2.48
N ASN A 130 20.27 -27.55 -1.47
CA ASN A 130 21.41 -28.13 -0.74
C ASN A 130 21.14 -28.35 0.76
N THR A 131 19.86 -28.44 1.15
CA THR A 131 19.47 -28.55 2.55
C THR A 131 19.55 -30.02 3.02
N GLN A 132 20.29 -30.27 4.11
CA GLN A 132 20.44 -31.62 4.69
C GLN A 132 19.31 -31.99 5.65
N GLN A 133 18.56 -31.00 6.11
CA GLN A 133 17.40 -31.15 6.98
C GLN A 133 16.17 -30.54 6.28
N PRO A 134 14.94 -31.00 6.59
CA PRO A 134 13.73 -30.40 6.06
C PRO A 134 13.67 -28.91 6.41
N GLN A 135 13.69 -28.06 5.38
CA GLN A 135 13.57 -26.61 5.50
C GLN A 135 12.46 -26.12 4.57
N VAL A 136 11.92 -24.96 4.90
CA VAL A 136 11.03 -24.21 4.02
C VAL A 136 11.73 -22.92 3.62
N ALA A 137 11.48 -22.46 2.42
CA ALA A 137 11.88 -21.12 2.01
C ALA A 137 10.67 -20.21 2.17
N TYR A 138 10.87 -18.94 2.51
CA TYR A 138 9.77 -18.00 2.64
C TYR A 138 10.17 -16.62 2.11
N ILE A 139 9.15 -15.85 1.77
CA ILE A 139 9.30 -14.44 1.43
C ILE A 139 8.06 -13.68 1.92
N ALA A 140 8.28 -12.50 2.51
CA ALA A 140 7.22 -11.59 2.92
C ALA A 140 7.43 -10.23 2.25
N PHE A 141 6.34 -9.62 1.80
CA PHE A 141 6.37 -8.36 1.06
C PHE A 141 5.07 -7.58 1.29
N TYR A 142 5.12 -6.26 1.09
CA TYR A 142 3.92 -5.42 1.15
C TYR A 142 2.97 -5.76 0.00
N SER A 143 1.66 -5.74 0.27
CA SER A 143 0.65 -6.26 -0.66
C SER A 143 0.49 -5.42 -1.92
N ASN A 144 0.98 -4.17 -1.89
CA ASN A 144 1.04 -3.28 -3.05
C ASN A 144 2.29 -3.49 -3.94
N VAL A 145 3.18 -4.43 -3.59
CA VAL A 145 4.34 -4.81 -4.42
C VAL A 145 3.86 -5.65 -5.59
N GLU A 146 4.21 -5.23 -6.81
CA GLU A 146 3.94 -6.02 -8.01
C GLU A 146 4.84 -7.26 -7.98
N HIS A 147 4.28 -8.41 -8.32
CA HIS A 147 5.04 -9.64 -8.34
C HIS A 147 4.53 -10.62 -9.40
N GLU A 148 5.41 -11.53 -9.83
CA GLU A 148 5.07 -12.61 -10.74
C GLU A 148 5.79 -13.90 -10.37
N VAL A 149 5.17 -15.03 -10.70
CA VAL A 149 5.77 -16.36 -10.59
C VAL A 149 6.23 -16.77 -11.97
N MET A 150 7.54 -16.88 -12.14
CA MET A 150 8.16 -17.36 -13.38
C MET A 150 7.75 -18.80 -13.66
N GLU A 151 7.88 -19.22 -14.92
CA GLU A 151 7.50 -20.56 -15.34
C GLU A 151 8.26 -21.66 -14.56
N VAL A 152 7.53 -22.65 -14.06
CA VAL A 152 8.10 -23.89 -13.52
C VAL A 152 8.48 -24.79 -14.70
N GLN A 153 9.76 -25.11 -14.84
CA GLN A 153 10.29 -25.89 -15.95
C GLN A 153 10.16 -27.39 -15.69
N SER A 154 10.39 -27.82 -14.45
CA SER A 154 10.28 -29.22 -14.05
C SER A 154 9.84 -29.34 -12.58
N GLY A 155 9.27 -30.49 -12.21
CA GLY A 155 8.79 -30.75 -10.85
C GLY A 155 7.54 -29.97 -10.46
N TYR A 156 7.35 -29.75 -9.15
CA TYR A 156 6.18 -29.05 -8.60
C TYR A 156 6.58 -28.07 -7.50
N ARG A 157 6.26 -26.79 -7.68
CA ARG A 157 6.38 -25.75 -6.66
C ARG A 157 5.09 -25.70 -5.84
N ILE A 158 5.21 -25.94 -4.54
CA ILE A 158 4.07 -25.95 -3.61
C ILE A 158 4.29 -24.86 -2.57
N SER A 159 3.29 -23.99 -2.41
CA SER A 159 3.38 -22.87 -1.47
C SER A 159 2.09 -22.65 -0.70
N LEU A 160 2.22 -22.22 0.56
CA LEU A 160 1.16 -21.61 1.32
C LEU A 160 1.28 -20.09 1.22
N THR A 161 0.17 -19.42 1.00
CA THR A 161 0.07 -17.96 1.05
C THR A 161 -0.71 -17.56 2.28
N TYR A 162 -0.19 -16.57 3.01
CA TYR A 162 -0.83 -15.95 4.17
C TYR A 162 -1.02 -14.47 3.90
N ASN A 163 -2.17 -13.93 4.29
CA ASN A 163 -2.40 -12.49 4.36
C ASN A 163 -1.80 -11.96 5.67
N LEU A 164 -1.10 -10.83 5.61
CA LEU A 164 -0.52 -10.17 6.77
C LEU A 164 -1.37 -8.96 7.16
N TYR A 165 -1.80 -8.94 8.42
CA TYR A 165 -2.65 -7.90 8.96
C TYR A 165 -1.99 -7.19 10.13
N PHE A 166 -2.17 -5.88 10.20
CA PHE A 166 -1.96 -5.18 11.45
C PHE A 166 -3.10 -5.52 12.41
N THR A 167 -2.76 -5.94 13.62
CA THR A 167 -3.74 -6.30 14.65
C THR A 167 -3.70 -5.31 15.80
N LYS A 168 -4.83 -5.18 16.49
CA LYS A 168 -4.92 -4.33 17.69
C LYS A 168 -4.39 -5.12 18.88
N SER A 169 -3.41 -4.60 19.61
CA SER A 169 -3.18 -5.04 21.00
C SER A 169 -2.72 -3.89 21.89
N ARG A 170 -2.95 -4.06 23.21
CA ARG A 170 -2.90 -3.06 24.31
C ARG A 170 -1.70 -2.11 24.20
N PRO A 171 -1.79 -0.85 24.67
CA PRO A 171 -0.67 0.08 24.66
C PRO A 171 0.47 -0.54 25.47
N GLN A 172 1.52 -0.96 24.79
CA GLN A 172 2.79 -1.20 25.44
C GLN A 172 3.54 0.12 25.45
N ASN A 173 4.14 0.42 26.61
CA ASN A 173 4.90 1.64 26.84
C ASN A 173 5.86 1.89 25.68
N THR A 174 5.82 3.12 25.17
CA THR A 174 6.62 3.62 24.06
C THR A 174 8.09 3.22 24.22
N PRO A 175 8.64 2.38 23.31
CA PRO A 175 10.09 2.31 23.16
C PRO A 175 10.60 3.64 22.60
N ALA A 176 11.88 3.95 22.84
CA ALA A 176 12.52 5.18 22.37
C ALA A 176 12.34 5.35 20.85
N LEU A 177 12.12 6.59 20.39
CA LEU A 177 11.95 6.94 18.98
C LEU A 177 13.07 6.31 18.11
N PRO A 178 12.75 5.48 17.09
CA PRO A 178 13.72 4.99 16.12
C PRO A 178 14.63 6.10 15.57
N GLN A 179 15.86 5.77 15.19
CA GLN A 179 16.85 6.77 14.73
C GLN A 179 16.39 7.57 13.50
N THR A 180 15.63 6.93 12.59
CA THR A 180 15.04 7.57 11.41
C THR A 180 13.99 8.60 11.80
N GLN A 181 13.11 8.27 12.75
CA GLN A 181 12.16 9.22 13.35
C GLN A 181 12.90 10.41 13.96
N SER A 182 14.01 10.15 14.66
CA SER A 182 14.82 11.19 15.30
C SER A 182 15.49 12.17 14.32
N ARG A 183 15.88 11.72 13.11
CA ARG A 183 16.46 12.61 12.09
C ARG A 183 15.39 13.47 11.42
N PHE A 184 14.29 12.86 10.99
CA PHE A 184 13.19 13.60 10.36
C PHE A 184 12.57 14.60 11.32
N LEU A 185 12.32 14.19 12.57
CA LEU A 185 11.86 15.08 13.64
C LEU A 185 12.76 16.30 13.81
N ARG A 186 14.09 16.09 13.90
CA ARG A 186 15.04 17.20 14.06
C ARG A 186 15.04 18.14 12.85
N ALA A 187 15.01 17.58 11.64
CA ALA A 187 15.00 18.37 10.41
C ALA A 187 13.72 19.20 10.30
N LEU A 188 12.54 18.58 10.46
CA LEU A 188 11.25 19.27 10.38
C LEU A 188 11.12 20.32 11.50
N ARG A 189 11.53 20.00 12.73
CA ARG A 189 11.56 20.98 13.82
C ARG A 189 12.46 22.18 13.49
N SER A 190 13.68 21.94 13.00
CA SER A 190 14.61 23.01 12.64
C SER A 190 14.03 23.97 11.60
N VAL A 191 13.23 23.46 10.66
CA VAL A 191 12.58 24.28 9.63
C VAL A 191 11.36 25.01 10.21
N LEU A 192 10.56 24.37 11.07
CA LEU A 192 9.44 25.03 11.74
C LEU A 192 9.86 26.12 12.72
N ASP A 193 11.06 26.01 13.32
CA ASP A 193 11.66 27.02 14.19
C ASP A 193 12.27 28.21 13.40
N ASP A 194 12.40 28.10 12.08
CA ASP A 194 12.87 29.18 11.20
C ASP A 194 11.72 30.18 10.93
N ARG A 195 11.96 31.45 11.27
CA ARG A 195 11.01 32.57 11.07
C ARG A 195 10.72 32.87 9.61
N THR A 196 11.62 32.49 8.71
CA THR A 196 11.49 32.72 7.27
C THR A 196 10.66 31.64 6.58
N PHE A 197 10.48 30.49 7.23
CA PHE A 197 9.71 29.38 6.68
C PHE A 197 8.22 29.53 7.01
N LEU A 198 7.38 29.74 5.99
CA LEU A 198 5.93 29.91 6.10
C LEU A 198 5.52 30.92 7.20
N PRO A 199 6.03 32.17 7.18
CA PRO A 199 5.87 33.12 8.28
C PRO A 199 4.40 33.36 8.68
N TYR A 200 3.49 33.33 7.71
CA TYR A 200 2.05 33.52 7.88
C TYR A 200 1.27 32.20 8.05
N GLY A 201 1.95 31.07 8.07
CA GLY A 201 1.32 29.74 8.06
C GLY A 201 1.33 29.17 6.65
N GLY A 202 0.65 28.04 6.47
CA GLY A 202 0.51 27.39 5.18
C GLY A 202 0.38 25.88 5.31
N THR A 203 0.47 25.19 4.18
CA THR A 203 0.20 23.76 4.10
C THR A 203 1.42 22.99 3.61
N LEU A 204 1.82 21.94 4.35
CA LEU A 204 2.83 20.98 3.89
C LEU A 204 2.16 19.74 3.31
N GLY A 205 2.63 19.33 2.14
CA GLY A 205 2.20 18.11 1.47
C GLY A 205 3.27 17.02 1.51
N PHE A 206 2.86 15.79 1.79
CA PHE A 206 3.71 14.61 1.73
C PHE A 206 3.03 13.53 0.88
N GLY A 207 3.58 13.27 -0.32
CA GLY A 207 3.29 12.07 -1.08
C GLY A 207 3.76 10.84 -0.29
N LEU A 208 2.85 9.90 -0.05
CA LEU A 208 3.15 8.67 0.68
C LEU A 208 3.85 7.65 -0.22
N ARG A 209 4.72 6.84 0.38
CA ARG A 209 5.55 5.85 -0.31
C ARG A 209 4.75 4.66 -0.81
N HIS A 210 3.72 4.27 -0.05
CA HIS A 210 2.93 3.08 -0.33
C HIS A 210 1.55 3.42 -0.88
N GLN A 211 1.00 2.51 -1.67
CA GLN A 211 -0.43 2.52 -1.97
C GLN A 211 -1.20 1.83 -0.84
N TYR A 212 -2.44 2.29 -0.63
CA TYR A 212 -3.29 1.82 0.46
C TYR A 212 -4.62 1.27 -0.08
N PRO A 213 -5.22 0.27 0.60
CA PRO A 213 -6.56 -0.19 0.27
C PRO A 213 -7.58 0.93 0.50
N LEU A 214 -8.14 1.45 -0.57
CA LEU A 214 -9.18 2.47 -0.57
C LEU A 214 -10.55 1.83 -0.78
N PRO A 215 -11.57 2.18 0.02
CA PRO A 215 -12.95 1.80 -0.29
C PRO A 215 -13.42 2.49 -1.57
N GLU A 216 -14.57 2.06 -2.10
CA GLU A 216 -15.18 2.69 -3.28
C GLU A 216 -15.54 4.17 -3.03
N GLU A 217 -15.99 4.48 -1.81
CA GLU A 217 -16.31 5.82 -1.34
C GLU A 217 -16.14 5.92 0.19
N GLY A 218 -16.02 7.14 0.71
CA GLY A 218 -16.05 7.41 2.15
C GLY A 218 -14.75 7.98 2.74
N ASP A 219 -14.63 7.90 4.07
CA ASP A 219 -13.59 8.57 4.86
C ASP A 219 -12.22 7.85 4.81
N LEU A 220 -11.15 8.64 4.76
CA LEU A 220 -9.76 8.18 4.76
C LEU A 220 -9.20 7.98 6.18
N THR A 221 -9.84 8.52 7.23
CA THR A 221 -9.41 8.43 8.64
C THR A 221 -9.06 6.99 9.09
N PRO A 222 -9.81 5.93 8.71
CA PRO A 222 -9.43 4.55 9.09
C PRO A 222 -8.02 4.14 8.64
N LEU A 223 -7.50 4.72 7.54
CA LEU A 223 -6.18 4.40 6.99
C LEU A 223 -5.02 4.96 7.81
N GLU A 224 -5.24 5.98 8.65
CA GLU A 224 -4.19 6.56 9.49
C GLU A 224 -3.56 5.51 10.41
N SER A 225 -4.39 4.58 10.88
CA SER A 225 -3.94 3.46 11.70
C SER A 225 -3.25 2.37 10.89
N CYS A 226 -3.26 2.43 9.56
CA CYS A 226 -2.76 1.41 8.63
C CYS A 226 -1.56 1.88 7.79
N LEU A 227 -1.10 3.12 7.99
CA LEU A 227 0.11 3.65 7.35
C LEU A 227 1.31 2.72 7.61
N LYS A 228 2.13 2.54 6.59
CA LYS A 228 3.26 1.61 6.54
C LYS A 228 4.59 2.37 6.65
N GLY A 229 5.48 1.92 7.51
CA GLY A 229 6.88 2.36 7.58
C GLY A 229 7.05 3.88 7.65
N SER A 230 7.76 4.45 6.67
CA SER A 230 8.04 5.89 6.58
C SER A 230 6.79 6.76 6.57
N ASP A 231 5.69 6.28 5.97
CA ASP A 231 4.44 7.05 5.88
C ASP A 231 3.86 7.25 7.29
N ALA A 232 3.93 6.20 8.11
CA ALA A 232 3.47 6.22 9.48
C ALA A 232 4.35 7.10 10.39
N VAL A 233 5.66 7.18 10.07
CA VAL A 233 6.63 8.06 10.74
C VAL A 233 6.35 9.53 10.45
N VAL A 234 6.07 9.89 9.19
CA VAL A 234 5.76 11.28 8.82
C VAL A 234 4.54 11.77 9.60
N MET A 235 3.46 10.99 9.60
CA MET A 235 2.25 11.34 10.35
C MET A 235 2.50 11.56 11.85
N GLU A 236 3.27 10.66 12.47
CA GLU A 236 3.57 10.74 13.89
C GLU A 236 4.42 11.95 14.24
N VAL A 237 5.47 12.22 13.47
CA VAL A 237 6.35 13.37 13.69
C VAL A 237 5.60 14.69 13.51
N CYS A 238 4.74 14.80 12.50
CA CYS A 238 3.90 15.98 12.32
C CYS A 238 2.97 16.18 13.53
N ARG A 239 2.31 15.12 14.02
CA ARG A 239 1.47 15.19 15.23
C ARG A 239 2.27 15.55 16.48
N TYR A 240 3.45 14.98 16.66
CA TYR A 240 4.34 15.25 17.78
C TYR A 240 4.76 16.73 17.83
N LEU A 241 4.97 17.33 16.66
CA LEU A 241 5.28 18.77 16.52
C LEU A 241 4.04 19.67 16.61
N GLY A 242 2.86 19.11 16.88
CA GLY A 242 1.62 19.86 17.04
C GLY A 242 1.01 20.38 15.74
N LEU A 243 1.39 19.82 14.59
CA LEU A 243 0.75 20.12 13.31
C LEU A 243 -0.63 19.44 13.24
N ASP A 244 -1.59 20.13 12.63
CA ASP A 244 -2.88 19.54 12.30
C ASP A 244 -2.74 18.73 11.01
N VAL A 245 -2.99 17.43 11.07
CA VAL A 245 -2.68 16.48 9.99
C VAL A 245 -3.91 15.72 9.54
N SER A 246 -4.03 15.52 8.23
CA SER A 246 -5.10 14.73 7.63
C SER A 246 -4.60 13.97 6.40
N LEU A 247 -5.21 12.82 6.12
CA LEU A 247 -5.03 12.13 4.85
C LEU A 247 -5.96 12.71 3.79
N ARG A 248 -5.44 12.87 2.57
CA ARG A 248 -6.18 13.40 1.41
C ARG A 248 -6.00 12.49 0.19
N ALA A 249 -7.03 12.42 -0.63
CA ALA A 249 -6.94 11.93 -2.00
C ALA A 249 -6.77 13.13 -2.93
N ILE A 250 -5.93 13.01 -3.95
CA ILE A 250 -5.72 14.08 -4.93
C ILE A 250 -6.16 13.57 -6.30
N TYR A 251 -6.90 14.42 -7.01
CA TYR A 251 -7.39 14.17 -8.35
C TYR A 251 -6.87 15.28 -9.27
N ASP A 252 -6.22 14.88 -10.36
CA ASP A 252 -5.56 15.82 -11.28
C ASP A 252 -6.21 15.75 -12.65
N ASP A 253 -6.61 16.88 -13.23
CA ASP A 253 -6.89 16.96 -14.68
C ASP A 253 -5.66 17.50 -15.44
N ASP A 254 -5.85 17.92 -16.69
CA ASP A 254 -4.74 18.39 -17.54
C ASP A 254 -4.19 19.77 -17.10
N GLU A 255 -4.92 20.52 -16.27
CA GLU A 255 -4.63 21.91 -15.91
C GLU A 255 -4.46 22.11 -14.39
N GLN A 256 -5.21 21.37 -13.56
CA GLN A 256 -5.36 21.61 -12.13
C GLN A 256 -5.45 20.31 -11.31
N SER A 257 -5.25 20.47 -10.00
CA SER A 257 -5.29 19.41 -9.01
C SER A 257 -6.21 19.79 -7.85
N VAL A 258 -7.06 18.85 -7.41
CA VAL A 258 -7.96 19.02 -6.26
C VAL A 258 -7.71 17.98 -5.17
N MET A 259 -7.65 18.45 -3.92
CA MET A 259 -7.55 17.64 -2.72
C MET A 259 -8.94 17.38 -2.11
N MET A 260 -9.21 16.11 -1.82
CA MET A 260 -10.42 15.66 -1.15
C MET A 260 -10.08 15.04 0.21
N ASN A 261 -10.88 15.33 1.24
CA ASN A 261 -10.80 14.66 2.56
C ASN A 261 -11.51 13.29 2.60
N HIS A 262 -12.22 12.94 1.54
CA HIS A 262 -12.96 11.69 1.41
C HIS A 262 -12.87 11.21 -0.04
N LEU A 263 -13.22 9.95 -0.26
CA LEU A 263 -13.36 9.37 -1.59
C LEU A 263 -14.78 9.60 -2.09
N PRO A 264 -14.99 10.36 -3.18
CA PRO A 264 -16.30 10.57 -3.74
C PRO A 264 -16.80 9.33 -4.48
N ALA A 265 -18.12 9.14 -4.47
CA ALA A 265 -18.78 8.08 -5.23
C ALA A 265 -18.44 8.18 -6.72
N ALA A 266 -18.21 7.04 -7.40
CA ALA A 266 -17.96 7.03 -8.84
C ALA A 266 -19.08 7.71 -9.65
N SER A 267 -20.33 7.59 -9.20
CA SER A 267 -21.49 8.26 -9.80
C SER A 267 -21.44 9.79 -9.72
N LYS A 268 -20.78 10.35 -8.69
CA LYS A 268 -20.60 11.78 -8.49
C LYS A 268 -19.37 12.33 -9.20
N MET A 269 -18.48 11.46 -9.67
CA MET A 269 -17.31 11.82 -10.49
C MET A 269 -17.64 11.94 -11.98
N SER A 270 -18.87 11.59 -12.40
CA SER A 270 -19.31 11.72 -13.79
C SER A 270 -19.68 13.16 -14.10
N VAL A 271 -18.82 13.84 -14.86
CA VAL A 271 -19.07 15.22 -15.30
C VAL A 271 -19.82 15.25 -16.64
N GLY A 272 -20.75 16.19 -16.79
CA GLY A 272 -21.41 16.47 -18.08
C GLY A 272 -20.43 17.05 -19.10
N GLU A 273 -20.81 17.07 -20.38
CA GLU A 273 -19.94 17.63 -21.45
C GLU A 273 -19.52 19.08 -21.12
N GLY A 274 -18.21 19.31 -21.02
CA GLY A 274 -17.61 20.65 -20.91
C GLY A 274 -17.25 21.15 -19.51
N ARG A 275 -17.46 20.36 -18.44
CA ARG A 275 -17.03 20.72 -17.07
C ARG A 275 -15.87 19.84 -16.62
N SER A 276 -14.85 20.42 -15.99
CA SER A 276 -13.77 19.61 -15.43
C SER A 276 -14.24 18.85 -14.19
N ILE A 277 -13.64 17.69 -13.96
CA ILE A 277 -13.83 16.93 -12.73
C ILE A 277 -13.26 17.66 -11.52
N VAL A 278 -12.23 18.50 -11.70
CA VAL A 278 -11.69 19.35 -10.64
C VAL A 278 -12.75 20.38 -10.20
N ASP A 279 -13.31 21.14 -11.14
CA ASP A 279 -14.41 22.10 -10.86
C ASP A 279 -15.58 21.43 -10.15
N ALA A 280 -16.00 20.27 -10.65
CA ALA A 280 -17.10 19.53 -10.06
C ALA A 280 -16.80 19.07 -8.62
N MET A 281 -15.56 18.68 -8.33
CA MET A 281 -15.15 18.31 -6.99
C MET A 281 -15.07 19.52 -6.05
N CYS A 282 -14.58 20.67 -6.52
CA CYS A 282 -14.55 21.90 -5.75
C CYS A 282 -15.97 22.39 -5.42
N GLU A 283 -16.81 22.58 -6.43
CA GLU A 283 -18.15 23.17 -6.30
C GLU A 283 -19.14 22.25 -5.58
N ASP A 284 -19.16 20.95 -5.92
CA ASP A 284 -20.22 20.05 -5.46
C ASP A 284 -19.82 19.21 -4.24
N LEU A 285 -18.52 19.03 -4.01
CA LEU A 285 -17.99 18.05 -3.06
C LEU A 285 -17.01 18.65 -2.04
N GLY A 286 -16.77 19.96 -2.07
CA GLY A 286 -15.91 20.66 -1.11
C GLY A 286 -14.43 20.33 -1.25
N GLY A 287 -13.99 20.04 -2.48
CA GLY A 287 -12.58 19.91 -2.83
C GLY A 287 -11.82 21.23 -2.65
N VAL A 288 -10.52 21.12 -2.38
CA VAL A 288 -9.62 22.27 -2.21
C VAL A 288 -8.53 22.17 -3.28
N LEU A 289 -8.33 23.21 -4.07
CA LEU A 289 -7.27 23.25 -5.08
C LEU A 289 -5.88 23.11 -4.45
N VAL A 290 -4.97 22.40 -5.12
CA VAL A 290 -3.57 22.20 -4.68
C VAL A 290 -2.71 23.40 -5.04
N ASP A 291 -2.93 23.94 -6.24
CA ASP A 291 -2.23 25.08 -6.82
C ASP A 291 -3.30 25.98 -7.47
N GLY A 292 -3.92 26.84 -6.66
CA GLY A 292 -4.86 27.85 -7.16
C GLY A 292 -4.14 29.19 -7.28
N ASP A 293 -3.83 29.60 -8.51
CA ASP A 293 -3.77 31.04 -8.81
C ASP A 293 -5.23 31.50 -8.81
N ASP A 294 -5.66 32.19 -7.74
CA ASP A 294 -6.96 32.88 -7.72
C ASP A 294 -6.84 34.10 -8.66
N ASP A 295 -6.91 33.87 -9.97
CA ASP A 295 -6.92 34.89 -11.02
C ASP A 295 -8.31 35.57 -11.18
N ASP A 296 -9.15 35.53 -10.14
CA ASP A 296 -10.37 36.34 -10.08
C ASP A 296 -10.05 37.68 -9.39
N ASP A 297 -9.37 38.54 -10.15
CA ASP A 297 -9.42 40.00 -9.98
C ASP A 297 -10.90 40.45 -10.09
N ASP A 298 -11.63 40.53 -8.99
CA ASP A 298 -12.69 41.52 -8.70
C ASP A 298 -13.51 41.08 -7.46
N ASP A 299 -13.06 41.42 -6.26
CA ASP A 299 -13.87 42.17 -5.27
C ASP A 299 -13.09 42.38 -3.95
N ASP A 300 -13.07 43.64 -3.50
CA ASP A 300 -12.50 44.15 -2.24
C ASP A 300 -13.22 43.58 -0.99
N ASP A 301 -12.99 42.31 -0.66
CA ASP A 301 -13.21 41.77 0.68
C ASP A 301 -11.92 41.11 1.17
N GLU A 302 -11.51 41.41 2.40
CA GLU A 302 -10.35 40.84 3.10
C GLU A 302 -10.41 39.29 3.11
N MET A 303 -10.02 38.63 2.02
CA MET A 303 -9.85 37.18 1.96
C MET A 303 -8.43 36.83 2.40
N ASP A 304 -8.34 35.82 3.27
CA ASP A 304 -7.11 35.27 3.81
C ASP A 304 -6.18 34.79 2.66
N GLU A 305 -5.29 35.66 2.17
CA GLU A 305 -4.18 35.28 1.30
C GLU A 305 -3.40 34.11 1.95
N ASP A 306 -3.21 33.02 1.20
CA ASP A 306 -2.42 31.80 1.50
C ASP A 306 -3.10 30.58 2.20
N GLU A 307 -4.36 30.22 1.91
CA GLU A 307 -4.88 28.87 2.28
C GLU A 307 -4.70 27.77 1.22
N SER A 308 -4.44 28.10 -0.05
CA SER A 308 -4.50 27.15 -1.18
C SER A 308 -3.15 26.54 -1.61
N SER A 309 -2.00 27.19 -1.36
CA SER A 309 -0.71 26.67 -1.85
C SER A 309 -0.12 25.57 -0.96
N VAL A 310 0.19 24.42 -1.56
CA VAL A 310 0.78 23.27 -0.85
C VAL A 310 2.29 23.20 -1.10
N VAL A 311 3.08 23.34 -0.04
CA VAL A 311 4.53 23.10 -0.10
C VAL A 311 4.81 21.61 0.00
N TRP A 312 5.09 20.99 -1.14
CA TRP A 312 5.39 19.56 -1.24
C TRP A 312 6.79 19.22 -0.73
N VAL A 313 6.86 18.49 0.39
CA VAL A 313 8.12 17.99 0.97
C VAL A 313 8.55 16.68 0.31
N THR A 314 7.59 15.81 0.03
CA THR A 314 7.78 14.61 -0.80
C THR A 314 6.74 14.62 -1.90
N GLN A 315 7.19 14.41 -3.14
CA GLN A 315 6.27 14.17 -4.26
C GLN A 315 5.80 12.71 -4.22
N SER A 316 4.58 12.44 -4.71
CA SER A 316 4.16 11.06 -4.97
C SER A 316 5.09 10.41 -5.99
N SER A 317 5.25 9.09 -5.92
CA SER A 317 5.99 8.32 -6.90
C SER A 317 5.21 8.19 -8.21
N ALA A 318 5.09 9.28 -8.99
CA ALA A 318 4.83 9.37 -10.44
C ALA A 318 3.75 8.46 -11.10
N GLN A 319 2.93 7.70 -10.37
CA GLN A 319 2.12 6.61 -10.95
C GLN A 319 0.67 6.98 -11.23
N ASN A 320 0.22 8.18 -10.85
CA ASN A 320 -1.15 8.65 -11.11
C ASN A 320 -1.26 9.76 -12.17
N ARG A 321 -0.25 9.95 -13.02
CA ARG A 321 -0.33 10.91 -14.14
C ARG A 321 -1.32 10.53 -15.25
N ASP A 322 -1.99 9.38 -15.17
CA ASP A 322 -3.00 8.98 -16.15
C ASP A 322 -4.28 8.50 -15.47
N LYS A 323 -5.30 9.37 -15.50
CA LYS A 323 -6.71 8.99 -15.40
C LYS A 323 -7.05 8.05 -16.57
N ARG A 324 -7.16 6.75 -16.32
CA ARG A 324 -7.95 5.75 -17.08
C ARG A 324 -8.04 4.43 -16.28
N PRO A 325 -9.09 3.61 -16.49
CA PRO A 325 -9.33 2.42 -15.67
C PRO A 325 -8.24 1.40 -15.93
N TYR A 326 -7.19 1.41 -15.11
CA TYR A 326 -6.18 0.38 -15.16
C TYR A 326 -6.83 -0.94 -14.78
N ILE A 327 -6.69 -1.90 -15.67
CA ILE A 327 -7.09 -3.29 -15.46
C ILE A 327 -6.26 -3.80 -14.27
N TYR A 328 -6.86 -3.80 -13.07
CA TYR A 328 -6.22 -4.33 -11.88
C TYR A 328 -6.15 -5.85 -12.02
N TYR A 329 -4.98 -6.36 -12.36
CA TYR A 329 -4.68 -7.78 -12.22
C TYR A 329 -4.39 -8.05 -10.74
N GLY A 330 -5.38 -8.66 -10.09
CA GLY A 330 -5.36 -9.06 -8.70
C GLY A 330 -5.19 -10.57 -8.56
N ASN A 331 -4.90 -11.03 -7.35
CA ASN A 331 -4.86 -12.45 -7.06
C ASN A 331 -6.24 -13.12 -7.22
N GLU A 332 -7.32 -12.39 -6.92
CA GLU A 332 -8.74 -12.70 -7.19
C GLU A 332 -9.54 -11.38 -7.26
N SER A 333 -10.83 -11.47 -7.60
CA SER A 333 -11.73 -10.32 -7.54
C SER A 333 -11.88 -9.74 -6.13
N SER A 334 -12.14 -8.44 -6.04
CA SER A 334 -12.64 -7.75 -4.85
C SER A 334 -13.56 -6.61 -5.29
N LEU A 335 -14.71 -6.53 -4.64
CA LEU A 335 -15.70 -5.46 -4.83
C LEU A 335 -15.52 -4.33 -3.81
N SER A 336 -14.66 -4.51 -2.80
CA SER A 336 -14.67 -3.66 -1.61
C SER A 336 -13.50 -2.69 -1.52
N PHE A 337 -12.37 -3.00 -2.16
CA PHE A 337 -11.16 -2.19 -2.05
C PHE A 337 -10.33 -2.21 -3.34
N ILE A 338 -9.77 -1.05 -3.68
CA ILE A 338 -8.74 -0.88 -4.71
C ILE A 338 -7.50 -0.26 -4.09
N TYR A 339 -6.31 -0.46 -4.67
CA TYR A 339 -5.15 0.32 -4.24
C TYR A 339 -5.26 1.74 -4.78
N GLY A 340 -5.01 2.73 -3.94
CA GLY A 340 -4.83 4.11 -4.36
C GLY A 340 -3.70 4.78 -3.62
N GLU A 341 -3.24 5.89 -4.18
CA GLU A 341 -2.31 6.80 -3.52
C GLU A 341 -3.07 7.71 -2.58
N VAL A 342 -2.44 8.00 -1.44
CA VAL A 342 -2.98 8.90 -0.42
C VAL A 342 -1.86 9.86 -0.07
N TYR A 343 -2.23 11.08 0.27
CA TYR A 343 -1.31 12.14 0.64
C TYR A 343 -1.53 12.53 2.08
N LEU A 344 -0.46 12.87 2.78
CA LEU A 344 -0.55 13.47 4.10
C LEU A 344 -0.43 14.98 3.97
N ILE A 345 -1.42 15.69 4.47
CA ILE A 345 -1.43 17.14 4.55
C ILE A 345 -1.25 17.56 6.00
N ALA A 346 -0.32 18.48 6.25
CA ALA A 346 -0.05 19.04 7.57
C ALA A 346 -0.16 20.57 7.54
N ARG A 347 -1.12 21.14 8.29
CA ARG A 347 -1.29 22.59 8.42
C ARG A 347 -0.29 23.18 9.41
N VAL A 348 0.45 24.18 8.94
CA VAL A 348 1.42 24.95 9.72
C VAL A 348 0.79 26.28 10.10
N ARG A 349 0.80 26.59 11.40
CA ARG A 349 0.28 27.87 11.90
C ARG A 349 1.26 29.02 11.59
N PRO A 350 0.77 30.28 11.53
CA PRO A 350 1.62 31.46 11.51
C PRO A 350 2.70 31.39 12.59
N PHE A 351 3.91 31.89 12.31
CA PHE A 351 5.07 31.70 13.19
C PHE A 351 4.81 32.16 14.64
N ASN A 352 4.11 33.27 14.82
CA ASN A 352 3.73 33.81 16.14
C ASN A 352 2.73 32.95 16.92
N ARG A 353 2.07 31.98 16.26
CA ARG A 353 1.10 31.04 16.82
C ARG A 353 1.63 29.60 16.86
N ARG A 354 2.86 29.34 16.42
CA ARG A 354 3.52 28.03 16.58
C ARG A 354 3.85 27.84 18.06
N ALA A 355 3.49 26.67 18.59
CA ALA A 355 3.87 26.32 19.95
C ALA A 355 5.39 26.19 20.01
N VAL A 356 6.04 26.96 20.89
CA VAL A 356 7.46 26.77 21.20
C VAL A 356 7.53 25.54 22.11
N ALA A 357 7.84 24.37 21.54
CA ALA A 357 7.91 23.10 22.27
C ALA A 357 9.24 22.93 23.01
#